data_AF-A0A177AQJ2-F1
#
_entry.id   AF-A0A177AQJ2-F1
#
_cell.length_a   1.000
_cell.length_b   1.000
_cell.length_c   1.000
_cell.angle_alpha   90.00
_cell.angle_beta   90.00
_cell.angle_gamma   90.00
#
_symmetry.space_group_name_H-M   'P 1'
#
loop_
_entity.id
_entity.type
_entity.pdbx_description
1 polymer ?
#
loop_
_entity_poly.entity_id
_entity_poly.type
_entity_poly.pdbx_seq_one_letter_code
_entity_poly.pdbx_strand_id
1 'polypeptide(L)'
;MPKRKKPVVSISEKLNETEEPSEYQKFHQKTLTDNPNVNKNLICVICLNVFQDPMRIHCGHSFCKVCIRKAMKVKKECPLCKIKIDVTGMHEDFIIRNYVEEYK
;
A
#
# COMPACT_ATOMS: atom_id res chain seq x y z
N MET A 1 4.37 -35.58 0.39
CA MET A 1 3.57 -34.47 -0.18
C MET A 1 4.51 -33.42 -0.77
N PRO A 2 4.24 -32.92 -1.98
CA PRO A 2 5.25 -32.23 -2.79
C PRO A 2 5.57 -30.82 -2.27
N LYS A 3 6.87 -30.55 -2.09
CA LYS A 3 7.44 -29.24 -1.79
C LYS A 3 7.36 -28.37 -3.05
N ARG A 4 6.52 -27.32 -3.06
CA ARG A 4 6.50 -26.35 -4.16
C ARG A 4 7.54 -25.26 -3.92
N LYS A 5 8.57 -25.29 -4.76
CA LYS A 5 9.66 -24.29 -4.86
C LYS A 5 9.13 -23.01 -5.51
N LYS A 6 9.64 -21.86 -5.08
CA LYS A 6 9.36 -20.53 -5.65
C LYS A 6 9.89 -20.46 -7.09
N PRO A 7 9.18 -19.84 -8.05
CA PRO A 7 9.79 -19.44 -9.30
C PRO A 7 10.43 -18.07 -9.12
N VAL A 8 11.77 -18.06 -9.12
CA VAL A 8 12.57 -16.90 -9.50
C VAL A 8 12.63 -16.95 -11.02
N VAL A 9 12.10 -15.95 -11.71
CA VAL A 9 12.29 -15.82 -13.16
C VAL A 9 13.00 -14.52 -13.43
N SER A 10 14.32 -14.63 -13.51
CA SER A 10 15.17 -13.78 -14.31
C SER A 10 15.12 -14.28 -15.75
N ILE A 11 14.74 -13.45 -16.72
CA ILE A 11 15.32 -13.43 -18.07
C ILE A 11 15.07 -12.02 -18.63
N SER A 12 16.16 -11.30 -18.86
CA SER A 12 16.26 -10.13 -19.71
C SER A 12 16.26 -10.55 -21.18
N GLU A 13 15.45 -9.92 -22.03
CA GLU A 13 15.81 -9.59 -23.42
C GLU A 13 14.66 -8.84 -24.12
N LYS A 14 15.06 -7.94 -25.02
CA LYS A 14 14.29 -6.85 -25.63
C LYS A 14 13.62 -7.32 -26.94
N LEU A 15 12.43 -6.82 -27.25
CA LEU A 15 11.94 -6.67 -28.63
C LEU A 15 11.16 -5.34 -28.74
N ASN A 16 11.56 -4.50 -29.70
CA ASN A 16 11.00 -3.19 -30.02
C ASN A 16 9.78 -3.30 -30.96
N GLU A 17 8.79 -2.43 -30.69
CA GLU A 17 7.89 -1.64 -31.57
C GLU A 17 7.23 -2.27 -32.83
N THR A 18 5.88 -2.31 -32.85
CA THR A 18 5.00 -1.58 -33.82
C THR A 18 3.50 -1.70 -33.47
N GLU A 19 2.79 -0.55 -33.48
CA GLU A 19 1.36 -0.29 -33.83
C GLU A 19 0.21 -0.43 -32.77
N GLU A 20 -0.13 0.72 -32.13
CA GLU A 20 -1.45 1.37 -31.79
C GLU A 20 -2.77 0.56 -31.59
N PRO A 21 -3.80 1.09 -30.86
CA PRO A 21 -3.89 1.51 -29.47
C PRO A 21 -5.20 0.95 -28.84
N SER A 22 -5.28 -0.33 -28.51
CA SER A 22 -6.54 -0.91 -28.00
C SER A 22 -6.78 -0.55 -26.52
N GLU A 23 -7.43 0.59 -26.28
CA GLU A 23 -8.51 0.81 -25.30
C GLU A 23 -8.28 0.49 -23.80
N TYR A 24 -7.12 -0.01 -23.41
CA TYR A 24 -6.80 -0.39 -22.02
C TYR A 24 -6.06 0.72 -21.25
N GLN A 25 -5.65 1.78 -21.93
CA GLN A 25 -4.87 2.88 -21.34
C GLN A 25 -5.73 3.99 -20.72
N LYS A 26 -7.07 3.92 -20.80
CA LYS A 26 -7.98 4.89 -20.18
C LYS A 26 -8.53 4.34 -18.86
N PHE A 27 -7.78 4.54 -17.77
CA PHE A 27 -8.23 4.77 -16.36
C PHE A 27 -7.16 4.35 -15.32
N HIS A 28 -5.85 4.47 -15.60
CA HIS A 28 -4.87 4.49 -14.51
C HIS A 28 -4.62 5.94 -14.14
N GLN A 29 -5.40 6.43 -13.18
CA GLN A 29 -5.10 7.68 -12.50
C GLN A 29 -3.69 7.52 -11.92
N LYS A 30 -2.71 8.20 -12.51
CA LYS A 30 -1.28 8.11 -12.17
C LYS A 30 -1.14 8.18 -10.65
N THR A 31 -0.78 7.06 -10.03
CA THR A 31 -0.71 6.97 -8.57
C THR A 31 0.64 7.52 -8.12
N LEU A 32 0.69 8.22 -6.98
CA LEU A 32 1.96 8.73 -6.42
C LEU A 32 3.01 7.61 -6.25
N THR A 33 2.58 6.36 -6.13
CA THR A 33 3.43 5.17 -6.07
C THR A 33 4.23 4.88 -7.34
N ASP A 34 3.87 5.45 -8.48
CA ASP A 34 4.62 5.31 -9.73
C ASP A 34 5.83 6.26 -9.80
N ASN A 35 5.93 7.23 -8.87
CA ASN A 35 7.09 8.11 -8.75
C ASN A 35 8.20 7.37 -7.99
N PRO A 36 9.37 7.11 -8.62
CA PRO A 36 10.49 6.42 -7.96
C PRO A 36 11.07 7.18 -6.76
N ASN A 37 10.72 8.46 -6.60
CA ASN A 37 11.17 9.30 -5.49
C ASN A 37 10.25 9.24 -4.26
N VAL A 38 9.12 8.53 -4.32
CA VAL A 38 8.25 8.38 -3.14
C VAL A 38 8.89 7.43 -2.15
N ASN A 39 9.05 7.91 -0.92
CA ASN A 39 9.59 7.11 0.17
C ASN A 39 8.66 5.93 0.48
N LYS A 40 9.18 4.71 0.46
CA LYS A 40 8.44 3.47 0.77
C LYS A 40 7.82 3.49 2.17
N ASN A 41 8.36 4.29 3.09
CA ASN A 41 7.80 4.49 4.43
C ASN A 41 6.46 5.25 4.42
N LEU A 42 6.09 5.87 3.30
CA LEU A 42 4.82 6.58 3.11
C LEU A 42 3.76 5.70 2.41
N ILE A 43 4.01 4.40 2.27
CA ILE A 43 3.10 3.45 1.63
C ILE A 43 2.35 2.63 2.68
N CYS A 44 1.03 2.56 2.53
CA CYS A 44 0.19 1.69 3.33
C CYS A 44 0.35 0.23 2.90
N VAL A 45 0.71 -0.65 3.85
CA VAL A 45 0.91 -2.08 3.60
C VAL A 45 -0.34 -2.87 3.22
N ILE A 46 -1.55 -2.30 3.36
CA ILE A 46 -2.81 -2.96 2.99
C ILE A 46 -3.12 -2.71 1.51
N CYS A 47 -3.19 -1.44 1.09
CA CYS A 47 -3.53 -1.10 -0.30
C CYS A 47 -2.31 -0.93 -1.21
N LEU A 48 -1.10 -0.99 -0.65
CA LEU A 48 0.17 -0.79 -1.36
C LEU A 48 0.24 0.54 -2.11
N ASN A 49 -0.51 1.54 -1.63
CA ASN A 49 -0.52 2.90 -2.13
C ASN A 49 -0.06 3.89 -1.06
N VAL A 50 0.30 5.11 -1.47
CA VAL A 50 0.61 6.21 -0.56
C VAL A 50 -0.53 6.37 0.45
N PHE A 51 -0.18 6.65 1.71
CA PHE A 51 -1.19 6.80 2.76
C PHE A 51 -2.25 7.84 2.40
N GLN A 52 -3.51 7.45 2.56
CA GLN A 52 -4.66 8.35 2.49
C GLN A 52 -5.39 8.32 3.82
N ASP A 53 -5.49 9.48 4.45
CA ASP A 53 -5.96 9.65 5.83
C ASP A 53 -5.30 8.62 6.77
N PRO A 54 -3.98 8.73 7.00
CA PRO A 54 -3.28 7.76 7.82
C PRO A 54 -3.84 7.75 9.25
N MET A 55 -4.19 6.56 9.74
CA MET A 55 -4.63 6.30 11.11
C MET A 55 -3.59 5.43 11.79
N ARG A 56 -3.12 5.87 12.96
CA ARG A 56 -2.26 5.10 13.85
C ARG A 56 -3.12 4.36 14.87
N ILE A 57 -2.86 3.07 15.03
CA ILE A 57 -3.45 2.25 16.11
C ILE A 57 -2.51 2.19 17.31
N HIS A 58 -3.01 1.78 18.48
CA HIS A 58 -2.26 1.83 19.74
C HIS A 58 -0.94 1.03 19.75
N CYS A 59 -0.77 0.05 18.85
CA CYS A 59 0.49 -0.67 18.70
C CYS A 59 1.55 0.10 17.88
N GLY A 60 1.26 1.35 17.49
CA GLY A 60 2.18 2.24 16.76
C GLY A 60 2.19 2.10 15.25
N HIS A 61 1.48 1.14 14.68
CA HIS A 61 1.42 0.94 13.22
C HIS A 61 0.34 1.82 12.58
N SER A 62 0.62 2.30 11.36
CA SER A 62 -0.26 3.21 10.63
C SER A 62 -0.76 2.60 9.32
N PHE A 63 -2.00 2.92 8.96
CA PHE A 63 -2.74 2.39 7.81
C PHE A 63 -3.66 3.48 7.25
N CYS A 64 -4.10 3.39 5.99
CA CYS A 64 -5.17 4.28 5.52
C CYS A 64 -6.44 4.05 6.36
N LYS A 65 -7.19 5.11 6.68
CA LYS A 65 -8.44 5.06 7.46
C LYS A 65 -9.43 4.01 6.96
N VAL A 66 -9.63 3.94 5.65
CA VAL A 66 -10.51 2.95 5.02
C VAL A 66 -9.92 1.53 5.13
N CYS A 67 -8.60 1.40 4.97
CA CYS A 67 -7.92 0.11 4.99
C CYS A 67 -8.00 -0.55 6.37
N ILE A 68 -7.67 0.18 7.45
CA ILE A 68 -7.74 -0.39 8.81
C ILE A 68 -9.17 -0.73 9.21
N ARG A 69 -10.14 0.10 8.84
CA ARG A 69 -11.57 -0.19 9.11
C ARG A 69 -12.05 -1.45 8.40
N LYS A 70 -11.63 -1.68 7.15
CA LYS A 70 -11.94 -2.93 6.43
C LYS A 70 -11.26 -4.14 7.08
N ALA A 71 -9.98 -4.03 7.45
CA ALA A 71 -9.25 -5.10 8.12
C ALA A 71 -9.91 -5.51 9.45
N MET A 72 -10.36 -4.53 10.25
CA MET A 72 -11.04 -4.75 11.53
C MET A 72 -12.40 -5.46 11.41
N LYS A 73 -13.06 -5.39 10.24
CA LYS A 73 -14.29 -6.17 9.98
C LYS A 73 -14.00 -7.66 9.84
N VAL A 74 -12.80 -8.03 9.40
CA VAL A 74 -12.36 -9.43 9.27
C VAL A 74 -11.77 -9.92 10.59
N LYS A 75 -10.81 -9.18 11.15
CA LYS A 75 -10.17 -9.50 12.43
C LYS A 75 -9.77 -8.22 13.15
N LYS A 76 -10.15 -8.10 14.42
CA LYS A 76 -9.80 -6.95 15.28
C LYS A 76 -8.35 -7.05 15.79
N GLU A 77 -7.40 -7.18 14.89
CA GLU A 77 -5.96 -7.28 15.16
C GLU A 77 -5.17 -6.47 14.14
N CYS A 78 -4.01 -5.96 14.57
CA CYS A 78 -3.07 -5.27 13.69
C CYS A 78 -2.64 -6.18 12.53
N PRO A 79 -2.79 -5.76 11.27
CA PRO A 79 -2.34 -6.53 10.11
C PRO A 79 -0.85 -6.89 10.15
N LEU A 80 -0.01 -6.05 10.77
CA LEU A 80 1.44 -6.22 10.83
C LEU A 80 1.89 -7.09 12.00
N CYS A 81 1.56 -6.71 13.24
CA CYS A 81 2.08 -7.38 14.43
C CYS A 81 1.06 -8.27 15.17
N LYS A 82 -0.18 -8.37 14.67
CA LYS A 82 -1.27 -9.20 15.23
C LYS A 82 -1.74 -8.83 16.66
N ILE A 83 -1.25 -7.72 17.21
CA ILE A 83 -1.76 -7.16 18.47
C ILE A 83 -3.25 -6.78 18.29
N LYS A 84 -4.11 -7.19 19.23
CA LYS A 84 -5.55 -6.87 19.21
C LYS A 84 -5.74 -5.37 19.11
N ILE A 85 -6.71 -4.89 18.33
CA ILE A 85 -6.98 -3.46 18.17
C ILE A 85 -8.06 -3.03 19.18
N ASP A 86 -7.74 -1.99 19.93
CA ASP A 86 -8.69 -1.18 20.70
C ASP A 86 -9.05 0.03 19.83
N VAL A 87 -10.34 0.17 19.54
CA VAL A 87 -10.87 1.21 18.65
C VAL A 87 -10.81 2.60 19.27
N THR A 88 -10.74 2.68 20.60
CA THR A 88 -10.66 3.95 21.33
C THR A 88 -9.28 4.60 21.18
N GLY A 89 -8.23 3.79 20.96
CA GLY A 89 -6.85 4.25 20.79
C GLY A 89 -6.44 4.58 19.36
N MET A 90 -7.39 4.63 18.41
CA MET A 90 -7.12 4.93 17.00
C MET A 90 -7.20 6.43 16.74
N HIS A 91 -6.11 7.02 16.27
CA HIS A 91 -6.01 8.46 16.02
C HIS A 91 -5.37 8.74 14.66
N GLU A 92 -5.58 9.94 14.14
CA GLU A 92 -4.95 10.37 12.89
C GLU A 92 -3.44 10.52 13.08
N ASP A 93 -2.67 10.07 12.09
CA ASP A 93 -1.21 10.18 12.09
C ASP A 93 -0.79 11.43 11.33
N PHE A 94 -0.81 12.58 12.02
CA PHE A 94 -0.45 13.88 11.44
C PHE A 94 0.98 13.91 10.91
N ILE A 95 1.90 13.15 11.51
CA ILE A 95 3.29 13.08 11.06
C ILE A 95 3.34 12.48 9.66
N ILE A 96 2.72 11.30 9.46
CA ILE A 96 2.67 10.67 8.14
C ILE A 96 1.88 11.56 7.15
N ARG A 97 0.79 12.20 7.59
CA ARG A 97 0.02 13.09 6.73
C ARG A 97 0.87 14.23 6.19
N ASN A 98 1.59 14.93 7.06
CA ASN A 98 2.46 16.04 6.68
C ASN A 98 3.54 15.57 5.70
N TYR A 99 4.21 14.44 5.99
CA TYR A 99 5.19 13.86 5.07
C TYR A 99 4.58 13.42 3.74
N VAL A 100 3.31 13.01 3.67
CA VAL A 100 2.67 12.68 2.39
C VAL A 100 2.37 13.95 1.60
N GLU A 101 1.96 15.03 2.26
CA GLU A 101 1.65 16.32 1.64
C GLU A 101 2.89 17.02 1.09
N GLU A 102 4.06 16.86 1.71
CA GLU A 102 5.34 17.36 1.19
C GLU A 102 5.74 16.77 -0.18
N TYR A 103 5.18 15.62 -0.58
CA TYR A 103 5.51 14.90 -1.81
C TYR A 103 4.39 14.95 -2.86
N LYS A 104 3.32 15.71 -2.60
CA LYS A 104 2.24 15.99 -3.56
C LYS A 104 2.55 17.25 -4.36
#